data_AF-A0A964TC22-F1
#
_entry.id   AF-A0A964TC22-F1
#
_cell.length_a   1.000
_cell.length_b   1.000
_cell.length_c   1.000
_cell.angle_alpha   90.00
_cell.angle_beta   90.00
_cell.angle_gamma   90.00
#
_symmetry.space_group_name_H-M   'P 1'
#
loop_
_entity.id
_entity.type
_entity.pdbx_description
1 polymer ?
#
loop_
_entity_poly.entity_id
_entity_poly.type
_entity_poly.pdbx_seq_one_letter_code
_entity_poly.pdbx_strand_id
1 'polypeptide(L)'
;MKRTLVLLFAALSFFTCKQNYQKQHEQSTVEEPKGADNIAHQWSEIAITATANDTDRFTPRPTITSRYLGLIFVSIFDAWSRYDEKSIPVYLEGVERRPSDEHTLKNKEIAISYAAFRAMNEYYYTDKELFANFMKELGLDPNDESLDPTTPEGIGNLAAKAVIEARKGDGANQYGEEEGSNGEAYFNYVGYEPINSADKNMDPNRWQPKYFSDGKGGKFAPGCLTPFWDKVKPVALKSADQFRPGPPPMIGSEQLEKEVQEVIEMQANLTDEQKALVEFMRDGPQSVQQAGHWLKFAQEVSIRDDHTLDQDVKMFFYNQLVAMDGFIASWDSKMFYDYARPYALVHEYYDKQKIKAWGGVGKGVVEIEGGEWRPYSPDTFLCPPFPSYVSGHSTISGGCAEALKLWTGSDAFGSEVELVAGYLTEPDNLGDTVTLKFPTFTKTAEMAGVSRVLGGYHIQADNVAGLELGRDVAREVWKFYKKHVGEEL
;
A
#
# COMPACT_ATOMS: atom_id res chain seq x y z
N MET A 1 -20.38 84.82 28.42
CA MET A 1 -19.26 85.01 29.38
C MET A 1 -18.75 83.64 29.82
N LYS A 2 -17.43 83.50 29.72
CA LYS A 2 -16.53 82.36 30.02
C LYS A 2 -16.94 81.44 31.18
N ARG A 3 -16.78 80.13 30.93
CA ARG A 3 -16.69 79.05 31.93
C ARG A 3 -15.33 79.14 32.64
N THR A 4 -15.32 78.99 33.97
CA THR A 4 -14.10 78.86 34.78
C THR A 4 -14.17 77.57 35.59
N LEU A 5 -13.06 76.83 35.55
CA LEU A 5 -12.77 75.57 36.21
C LEU A 5 -12.09 75.88 37.55
N VAL A 6 -12.48 75.25 38.66
CA VAL A 6 -11.61 75.13 39.86
C VAL A 6 -11.78 73.77 40.52
N LEU A 7 -10.62 73.17 40.78
CA LEU A 7 -10.25 71.93 41.45
C LEU A 7 -10.78 71.76 42.88
N LEU A 8 -10.91 70.50 43.31
CA LEU A 8 -10.91 70.13 44.73
C LEU A 8 -10.06 68.87 44.94
N PHE A 9 -9.07 69.02 45.82
CA PHE A 9 -8.18 68.01 46.39
C PHE A 9 -8.93 67.07 47.34
N ALA A 10 -8.56 65.79 47.36
CA ALA A 10 -8.65 64.98 48.57
C ALA A 10 -7.63 63.82 48.51
N ALA A 11 -6.73 63.79 49.49
CA ALA A 11 -5.73 62.74 49.68
C ALA A 11 -6.12 61.83 50.85
N LEU A 12 -6.12 60.52 50.55
CA LEU A 12 -5.75 59.34 51.34
C LEU A 12 -6.40 59.04 52.70
N SER A 13 -6.99 57.84 52.76
CA SER A 13 -7.00 56.99 53.94
C SER A 13 -6.73 55.55 53.50
N PHE A 14 -5.65 54.96 54.03
CA PHE A 14 -5.21 53.59 53.78
C PHE A 14 -6.12 52.60 54.50
N PHE A 15 -6.69 51.65 53.75
CA PHE A 15 -7.15 50.37 54.30
C PHE A 15 -6.54 49.25 53.46
N THR A 16 -5.54 48.58 54.04
CA THR A 16 -4.95 47.33 53.57
C THR A 16 -5.93 46.19 53.84
N CYS A 17 -6.47 45.60 52.76
CA CYS A 17 -7.09 44.28 52.81
C CYS A 17 -6.44 43.39 51.76
N LYS A 18 -5.79 42.32 52.23
CA LYS A 18 -5.17 41.27 51.42
C LYS A 18 -6.23 40.65 50.49
N GLN A 19 -6.14 40.91 49.19
CA GLN A 19 -6.79 40.07 48.20
C GLN A 19 -5.94 38.80 48.02
N ASN A 20 -6.51 37.68 48.43
CA ASN A 20 -6.05 36.35 48.02
C ASN A 20 -6.21 36.26 46.50
N TYR A 21 -5.10 36.34 45.78
CA TYR A 21 -5.02 35.85 44.41
C TYR A 21 -5.02 34.32 44.46
N GLN A 22 -6.20 33.71 44.36
CA GLN A 22 -6.27 32.34 43.85
C GLN A 22 -6.02 32.41 42.34
N LYS A 23 -4.80 32.07 41.91
CA LYS A 23 -4.56 31.63 40.54
C LYS A 23 -5.43 30.40 40.30
N GLN A 24 -6.52 30.56 39.56
CA GLN A 24 -7.09 29.44 38.82
C GLN A 24 -6.02 29.01 37.81
N HIS A 25 -5.36 27.88 38.10
CA HIS A 25 -4.73 27.10 37.06
C HIS A 25 -5.87 26.49 36.24
N GLU A 26 -6.31 27.18 35.18
CA GLU A 26 -6.87 26.47 34.03
C GLU A 26 -5.75 25.57 33.52
N GLN A 27 -5.79 24.30 33.90
CA GLN A 27 -5.15 23.25 33.14
C GLN A 27 -5.79 23.31 31.75
N SER A 28 -5.12 24.00 30.83
CA SER A 28 -5.30 23.75 29.40
C SER A 28 -4.92 22.28 29.20
N THR A 29 -5.91 21.39 29.27
CA THR A 29 -5.77 20.02 28.81
C THR A 29 -5.64 20.13 27.29
N VAL A 30 -4.40 20.13 26.80
CA VAL A 30 -4.14 20.03 25.37
C VAL A 30 -4.79 18.72 24.93
N GLU A 31 -5.85 18.83 24.12
CA GLU A 31 -6.52 17.69 23.52
C GLU A 31 -5.53 16.96 22.61
N GLU A 32 -5.56 15.62 22.60
CA GLU A 32 -4.64 14.84 21.76
C GLU A 32 -4.92 15.12 20.27
N PRO A 33 -3.88 15.24 19.42
CA PRO A 33 -4.07 15.36 17.98
C PRO A 33 -4.71 14.10 17.39
N LYS A 34 -5.56 14.27 16.38
CA LYS A 34 -6.35 13.21 15.76
C LYS A 34 -6.42 13.33 14.24
N GLY A 35 -6.84 12.26 13.57
CA GLY A 35 -6.90 12.19 12.12
C GLY A 35 -5.56 12.60 11.50
N ALA A 36 -5.58 13.55 10.57
CA ALA A 36 -4.38 14.04 9.90
C ALA A 36 -3.33 14.66 10.84
N ASP A 37 -3.72 15.12 12.03
CA ASP A 37 -2.84 15.82 12.96
C ASP A 37 -2.07 14.89 13.89
N ASN A 38 -2.42 13.60 13.97
CA ASN A 38 -1.70 12.65 14.81
C ASN A 38 -0.41 12.13 14.16
N ILE A 39 0.60 11.81 14.97
CA ILE A 39 1.95 11.48 14.48
C ILE A 39 2.00 10.17 13.67
N ALA A 40 1.14 9.17 13.96
CA ALA A 40 1.09 7.95 13.17
C ALA A 40 0.58 8.24 11.74
N HIS A 41 -0.45 9.08 11.62
CA HIS A 41 -0.94 9.54 10.32
C HIS A 41 0.15 10.32 9.56
N GLN A 42 0.83 11.27 10.21
CA GLN A 42 1.88 12.05 9.55
C GLN A 42 3.04 11.17 9.06
N TRP A 43 3.49 10.18 9.84
CA TRP A 43 4.48 9.21 9.36
C TRP A 43 3.97 8.34 8.21
N SER A 44 2.68 8.03 8.16
CA SER A 44 2.10 7.33 7.01
C SER A 44 2.15 8.16 5.73
N GLU A 45 1.94 9.49 5.80
CA GLU A 45 2.10 10.40 4.66
C GLU A 45 3.55 10.46 4.15
N ILE A 46 4.51 10.45 5.08
CA ILE A 46 5.94 10.37 4.73
C ILE A 46 6.25 9.03 4.04
N ALA A 47 5.69 7.92 4.51
CA ALA A 47 5.86 6.60 3.89
C ALA A 47 5.21 6.53 2.49
N ILE A 48 4.05 7.18 2.29
CA ILE A 48 3.41 7.34 0.99
C ILE A 48 4.29 8.13 0.03
N THR A 49 4.84 9.25 0.49
CA THR A 49 5.76 10.09 -0.31
C THR A 49 7.02 9.32 -0.70
N ALA A 50 7.61 8.59 0.25
CA ALA A 50 8.78 7.75 -0.02
C ALA A 50 8.47 6.65 -1.03
N THR A 51 7.28 6.03 -0.95
CA THR A 51 6.85 5.00 -1.91
C THR A 51 6.70 5.57 -3.31
N ALA A 52 6.11 6.76 -3.45
CA ALA A 52 6.01 7.45 -4.74
C ALA A 52 7.40 7.77 -5.33
N ASN A 53 8.29 8.33 -4.51
CA ASN A 53 9.66 8.64 -4.94
C ASN A 53 10.45 7.38 -5.31
N ASP A 54 10.24 6.28 -4.59
CA ASP A 54 10.84 4.97 -4.89
C ASP A 54 10.39 4.44 -6.26
N THR A 55 9.09 4.51 -6.54
CA THR A 55 8.53 4.12 -7.83
C THR A 55 9.14 4.91 -8.99
N ASP A 56 9.28 6.23 -8.84
CA ASP A 56 9.85 7.08 -9.88
C ASP A 56 11.34 6.78 -10.13
N ARG A 57 12.09 6.36 -9.09
CA ARG A 57 13.52 6.04 -9.20
C ARG A 57 13.80 4.62 -9.70
N PHE A 58 13.01 3.64 -9.26
CA PHE A 58 13.30 2.22 -9.45
C PHE A 58 12.26 1.48 -10.28
N THR A 59 11.26 2.20 -10.83
CA THR A 59 10.08 1.65 -11.50
C THR A 59 9.15 0.87 -10.55
N PRO A 60 7.88 0.62 -10.91
CA PRO A 60 6.94 -0.09 -10.03
C PRO A 60 7.42 -1.49 -9.64
N ARG A 61 7.45 -1.76 -8.33
CA ARG A 61 7.93 -3.01 -7.72
C ARG A 61 7.07 -3.45 -6.52
N PRO A 62 5.80 -3.84 -6.75
CA PRO A 62 4.76 -3.90 -5.70
C PRO A 62 5.03 -4.91 -4.59
N THR A 63 5.72 -5.99 -4.91
CA THR A 63 6.22 -6.94 -3.92
C THR A 63 7.16 -6.28 -2.92
N ILE A 64 8.15 -5.54 -3.41
CA ILE A 64 9.18 -4.89 -2.59
C ILE A 64 8.57 -3.77 -1.73
N THR A 65 7.80 -2.86 -2.33
CA THR A 65 7.25 -1.71 -1.59
C THR A 65 6.16 -2.11 -0.59
N SER A 66 5.37 -3.15 -0.86
CA SER A 66 4.42 -3.67 0.14
C SER A 66 5.12 -4.24 1.37
N ARG A 67 6.25 -4.94 1.18
CA ARG A 67 7.09 -5.39 2.30
C ARG A 67 7.67 -4.21 3.07
N TYR A 68 8.11 -3.14 2.39
CA TYR A 68 8.61 -1.95 3.07
C TYR A 68 7.56 -1.34 3.99
N LEU A 69 6.36 -1.07 3.46
CA LEU A 69 5.26 -0.52 4.26
C LEU A 69 4.89 -1.45 5.43
N GLY A 70 4.72 -2.75 5.17
CA GLY A 70 4.44 -3.73 6.21
C GLY A 70 5.46 -3.70 7.35
N LEU A 71 6.76 -3.69 7.04
CA LEU A 71 7.82 -3.68 8.04
C LEU A 71 8.00 -2.34 8.76
N ILE A 72 7.70 -1.22 8.11
CA ILE A 72 7.65 0.10 8.76
C ILE A 72 6.56 0.12 9.83
N PHE A 73 5.33 -0.33 9.50
CA PHE A 73 4.24 -0.32 10.46
C PHE A 73 4.36 -1.40 11.53
N VAL A 74 5.04 -2.52 11.26
CA VAL A 74 5.47 -3.46 12.31
C VAL A 74 6.46 -2.79 13.27
N SER A 75 7.43 -2.02 12.76
CA SER A 75 8.41 -1.31 13.61
C SER A 75 7.73 -0.27 14.51
N ILE A 76 6.79 0.50 13.94
CA ILE A 76 5.97 1.46 14.67
C ILE A 76 5.13 0.76 15.75
N PHE A 77 4.46 -0.34 15.41
CA PHE A 77 3.67 -1.12 16.33
C PHE A 77 4.50 -1.69 17.49
N ASP A 78 5.67 -2.24 17.19
CA ASP A 78 6.58 -2.81 18.19
C ASP A 78 7.02 -1.76 19.22
N ALA A 79 7.41 -0.56 18.76
CA ALA A 79 7.76 0.55 19.64
C ALA A 79 6.58 1.01 20.49
N TRP A 80 5.42 1.24 19.86
CA TRP A 80 4.20 1.64 20.54
C TRP A 80 3.74 0.61 21.58
N SER A 81 3.90 -0.69 21.30
CA SER A 81 3.45 -1.78 22.18
C SER A 81 4.09 -1.75 23.57
N ARG A 82 5.26 -1.09 23.73
CA ARG A 82 5.92 -0.94 25.04
C ARG A 82 5.18 0.06 25.95
N TYR A 83 4.31 0.89 25.39
CA TYR A 83 3.50 1.89 26.06
C TYR A 83 1.99 1.57 26.06
N ASP A 84 1.63 0.36 25.64
CA ASP A 84 0.26 -0.16 25.72
C ASP A 84 0.15 -1.23 26.82
N GLU A 85 -1.00 -1.27 27.49
CA GLU A 85 -1.22 -2.13 28.66
C GLU A 85 -1.09 -3.62 28.34
N LYS A 86 -1.44 -4.05 27.13
CA LYS A 86 -1.65 -5.47 26.80
C LYS A 86 -0.87 -5.94 25.59
N SER A 87 -0.48 -5.02 24.72
CA SER A 87 0.12 -5.36 23.44
C SER A 87 1.47 -6.06 23.61
N ILE A 88 1.76 -6.93 22.65
CA ILE A 88 2.92 -7.79 22.57
C ILE A 88 3.60 -7.44 21.24
N PRO A 89 4.92 -7.18 21.21
CA PRO A 89 5.59 -6.81 19.98
C PRO A 89 5.75 -8.05 19.10
N VAL A 90 5.96 -7.84 17.81
CA VAL A 90 6.20 -8.92 16.84
C VAL A 90 7.65 -9.40 16.92
N TYR A 91 8.62 -8.47 16.92
CA TYR A 91 10.06 -8.78 16.86
C TYR A 91 10.87 -8.15 17.99
N LEU A 92 10.37 -7.08 18.64
CA LEU A 92 11.07 -6.41 19.74
C LEU A 92 11.12 -7.27 21.03
N GLU A 93 12.12 -8.13 21.12
CA GLU A 93 12.39 -8.95 22.31
C GLU A 93 13.30 -8.24 23.33
N GLY A 94 13.22 -8.65 24.59
CA GLY A 94 14.12 -8.18 25.66
C GLY A 94 13.88 -6.74 26.13
N VAL A 95 12.82 -6.07 25.65
CA VAL A 95 12.39 -4.74 26.11
C VAL A 95 11.10 -4.87 26.92
N GLU A 96 11.20 -4.59 28.21
CA GLU A 96 10.05 -4.63 29.13
C GLU A 96 9.00 -3.56 28.79
N ARG A 97 7.74 -3.86 29.08
CA ARG A 97 6.66 -2.86 29.03
C ARG A 97 6.98 -1.74 30.01
N ARG A 98 6.79 -0.50 29.58
CA ARG A 98 7.04 0.68 30.41
C ARG A 98 6.04 0.78 31.57
N PRO A 99 6.42 1.38 32.70
CA PRO A 99 5.48 1.72 33.77
C PRO A 99 4.28 2.52 33.24
N SER A 100 3.09 2.33 33.83
CA SER A 100 1.84 2.94 33.35
C SER A 100 1.86 4.48 33.38
N ASP A 101 2.63 5.08 34.28
CA ASP A 101 2.85 6.53 34.34
C ASP A 101 3.71 7.07 33.20
N GLU A 102 4.44 6.19 32.49
CA GLU A 102 5.18 6.52 31.28
C GLU A 102 4.37 6.31 29.99
N HIS A 103 3.13 5.80 30.05
CA HIS A 103 2.23 5.60 28.89
C HIS A 103 1.63 6.92 28.38
N THR A 104 2.45 7.97 28.34
CA THR A 104 2.05 9.30 27.89
C THR A 104 2.05 9.38 26.37
N LEU A 105 1.18 10.23 25.81
CA LEU A 105 1.14 10.50 24.37
C LEU A 105 2.52 10.90 23.84
N LYS A 106 3.21 11.82 24.53
CA LYS A 106 4.56 12.28 24.16
C LYS A 106 5.55 11.13 24.02
N ASN A 107 5.59 10.19 24.97
CA ASN A 107 6.52 9.06 24.89
C ASN A 107 6.18 8.14 23.72
N LYS A 108 4.89 7.90 23.45
CA LYS A 108 4.43 7.13 22.30
C LYS A 108 4.85 7.81 20.99
N GLU A 109 4.59 9.10 20.84
CA GLU A 109 4.96 9.90 19.66
C GLU A 109 6.46 9.86 19.37
N ILE A 110 7.31 10.03 20.40
CA ILE A 110 8.77 9.92 20.25
C ILE A 110 9.15 8.51 19.81
N ALA A 111 8.67 7.48 20.51
CA ALA A 111 9.06 6.09 20.24
C ALA A 111 8.67 5.63 18.83
N ILE A 112 7.44 5.91 18.39
CA ILE A 112 7.03 5.56 17.03
C ILE A 112 7.79 6.37 15.99
N SER A 113 8.17 7.62 16.28
CA SER A 113 8.90 8.46 15.34
C SER A 113 10.30 7.94 15.08
N TYR A 114 11.02 7.52 16.13
CA TYR A 114 12.32 6.88 15.95
C TYR A 114 12.20 5.51 15.25
N ALA A 115 11.17 4.72 15.55
CA ALA A 115 10.94 3.45 14.83
C ALA A 115 10.66 3.67 13.34
N ALA A 116 9.77 4.60 13.02
CA ALA A 116 9.41 4.98 11.65
C ALA A 116 10.64 5.51 10.90
N PHE A 117 11.36 6.46 11.49
CA PHE A 117 12.58 7.05 10.93
C PHE A 117 13.65 5.99 10.60
N ARG A 118 13.95 5.10 11.54
CA ARG A 118 14.99 4.07 11.35
C ARG A 118 14.58 3.02 10.32
N ALA A 119 13.32 2.56 10.35
CA ALA A 119 12.81 1.62 9.35
C ALA A 119 12.79 2.25 7.94
N MET A 120 12.31 3.49 7.81
CA MET A 120 12.29 4.18 6.51
C MET A 120 13.69 4.47 5.98
N ASN A 121 14.66 4.82 6.83
CA ASN A 121 16.05 4.99 6.41
C ASN A 121 16.67 3.69 5.84
N GLU A 122 16.21 2.53 6.29
CA GLU A 122 16.65 1.23 5.77
C GLU A 122 16.00 0.95 4.40
N TYR A 123 14.66 0.99 4.36
CA TYR A 123 13.91 0.53 3.20
C TYR A 123 13.85 1.56 2.05
N TYR A 124 13.77 2.84 2.39
CA TYR A 124 13.76 3.98 1.46
C TYR A 124 15.05 4.80 1.60
N TYR A 125 16.20 4.14 1.54
CA TYR A 125 17.51 4.73 1.82
C TYR A 125 17.88 5.97 0.98
N THR A 126 17.20 6.21 -0.14
CA THR A 126 17.39 7.40 -0.98
C THR A 126 16.71 8.65 -0.43
N ASP A 127 15.75 8.51 0.49
CA ASP A 127 14.94 9.59 1.05
C ASP A 127 15.31 9.93 2.51
N LYS A 128 16.50 9.51 2.98
CA LYS A 128 16.96 9.77 4.38
C LYS A 128 16.87 11.24 4.79
N GLU A 129 17.14 12.16 3.87
CA GLU A 129 17.05 13.59 4.13
C GLU A 129 15.60 14.05 4.39
N LEU A 130 14.62 13.51 3.65
CA LEU A 130 13.20 13.77 3.88
C LEU A 130 12.82 13.37 5.32
N PHE A 131 13.21 12.17 5.73
CA PHE A 131 12.88 11.65 7.07
C PHE A 131 13.59 12.41 8.18
N ALA A 132 14.86 12.78 7.97
CA ALA A 132 15.63 13.55 8.94
C ALA A 132 15.10 14.97 9.11
N ASN A 133 14.57 15.59 8.05
CA ASN A 133 13.93 16.89 8.15
C ASN A 133 12.61 16.80 8.92
N PHE A 134 11.80 15.77 8.67
CA PHE A 134 10.58 15.54 9.44
C PHE A 134 10.85 15.32 10.94
N MET A 135 11.89 14.54 11.30
CA MET A 135 12.35 14.41 12.70
C MET A 135 12.64 15.77 13.35
N LYS A 136 13.35 16.67 12.64
CA LYS A 136 13.68 18.01 13.15
C LYS A 136 12.44 18.90 13.29
N GLU A 137 11.47 18.78 12.39
CA GLU A 137 10.19 19.49 12.48
C GLU A 137 9.41 19.08 13.73
N LEU A 138 9.47 17.81 14.11
CA LEU A 138 8.93 17.28 15.37
C LEU A 138 9.77 17.68 16.61
N GLY A 139 10.91 18.36 16.42
CA GLY A 139 11.82 18.73 17.50
C GLY A 139 12.68 17.58 18.05
N LEU A 140 12.82 16.49 17.28
CA LEU A 140 13.62 15.30 17.63
C LEU A 140 15.01 15.36 16.97
N ASP A 141 16.00 14.72 17.60
CA ASP A 141 17.36 14.63 17.05
C ASP A 141 17.51 13.37 16.18
N PRO A 142 17.61 13.48 14.84
CA PRO A 142 17.81 12.32 13.97
C PRO A 142 19.14 11.59 14.22
N ASN A 143 20.10 12.20 14.93
CA ASN A 143 21.38 11.58 15.27
C ASN A 143 21.34 10.80 16.60
N ASP A 144 20.21 10.80 17.33
CA ASP A 144 20.08 9.99 18.54
C ASP A 144 19.97 8.50 18.18
N GLU A 145 21.07 7.79 18.38
CA GLU A 145 21.22 6.34 18.18
C GLU A 145 21.22 5.55 19.50
N SER A 146 20.67 6.14 20.58
CA SER A 146 20.49 5.45 21.85
C SER A 146 19.77 4.12 21.63
N LEU A 147 20.21 3.09 22.35
CA LEU A 147 19.56 1.78 22.46
C LEU A 147 19.16 1.50 23.91
N ASP A 148 18.95 2.55 24.71
CA ASP A 148 18.46 2.42 26.08
C ASP A 148 16.98 1.96 26.04
N PRO A 149 16.65 0.75 26.51
CA PRO A 149 15.28 0.24 26.47
C PRO A 149 14.34 0.96 27.46
N THR A 150 14.84 1.97 28.17
CA THR A 150 14.07 2.78 29.12
C THR A 150 13.71 4.17 28.63
N THR A 151 14.22 4.61 27.48
CA THR A 151 13.83 5.89 26.86
C THR A 151 13.00 5.66 25.60
N PRO A 152 12.07 6.58 25.25
CA PRO A 152 11.27 6.42 24.04
C PRO A 152 12.12 6.39 22.76
N GLU A 153 13.18 7.19 22.68
CA GLU A 153 14.12 7.19 21.55
C GLU A 153 14.77 5.82 21.39
N GLY A 154 15.27 5.26 22.50
CA GLY A 154 15.93 3.95 22.51
C GLY A 154 14.99 2.81 22.17
N ILE A 155 13.75 2.84 22.65
CA ILE A 155 12.70 1.88 22.29
C ILE A 155 12.38 1.94 20.79
N GLY A 156 12.23 3.15 20.23
CA GLY A 156 11.99 3.33 18.81
C GLY A 156 13.13 2.79 17.95
N ASN A 157 14.37 3.12 18.30
CA ASN A 157 15.57 2.61 17.63
C ASN A 157 15.69 1.08 17.72
N LEU A 158 15.44 0.50 18.92
CA LEU A 158 15.46 -0.94 19.14
C LEU A 158 14.36 -1.67 18.35
N ALA A 159 13.14 -1.10 18.27
CA ALA A 159 12.04 -1.69 17.51
C ALA A 159 12.41 -1.83 16.03
N ALA A 160 12.83 -0.75 15.38
CA ALA A 160 13.24 -0.81 13.98
C ALA A 160 14.42 -1.76 13.77
N LYS A 161 15.43 -1.72 14.66
CA LYS A 161 16.56 -2.63 14.61
C LYS A 161 16.12 -4.10 14.67
N ALA A 162 15.25 -4.45 15.61
CA ALA A 162 14.75 -5.81 15.79
C ALA A 162 14.01 -6.31 14.55
N VAL A 163 13.16 -5.46 13.94
CA VAL A 163 12.47 -5.78 12.69
C VAL A 163 13.48 -5.97 11.56
N ILE A 164 14.40 -5.03 11.34
CA ILE A 164 15.39 -5.11 10.26
C ILE A 164 16.23 -6.39 10.38
N GLU A 165 16.71 -6.72 11.58
CA GLU A 165 17.52 -7.91 11.84
C GLU A 165 16.72 -9.20 11.65
N ALA A 166 15.49 -9.27 12.15
CA ALA A 166 14.62 -10.44 11.99
C ALA A 166 14.22 -10.71 10.54
N ARG A 167 14.33 -9.69 9.67
CA ARG A 167 13.93 -9.75 8.26
C ARG A 167 15.12 -9.77 7.30
N LYS A 168 16.35 -9.89 7.79
CA LYS A 168 17.52 -10.24 6.97
C LYS A 168 17.45 -11.71 6.55
N GLY A 169 17.78 -12.00 5.30
CA GLY A 169 17.76 -13.37 4.75
C GLY A 169 16.37 -14.02 4.82
N ASP A 170 15.31 -13.22 4.69
CA ASP A 170 13.94 -13.70 4.77
C ASP A 170 13.40 -14.21 3.41
N GLY A 171 14.25 -14.38 2.40
CA GLY A 171 13.88 -14.76 1.04
C GLY A 171 13.62 -13.59 0.10
N ALA A 172 13.55 -12.34 0.59
CA ALA A 172 13.33 -11.16 -0.28
C ALA A 172 14.57 -10.74 -1.07
N ASN A 173 15.75 -11.28 -0.73
CA ASN A 173 17.04 -10.92 -1.33
C ASN A 173 17.35 -9.41 -1.33
N GLN A 174 16.86 -8.65 -0.34
CA GLN A 174 17.07 -7.18 -0.26
C GLN A 174 18.55 -6.78 -0.28
N TYR A 175 19.43 -7.58 0.30
CA TYR A 175 20.85 -7.29 0.43
C TYR A 175 21.73 -7.99 -0.62
N GLY A 176 21.14 -8.77 -1.53
CA GLY A 176 21.91 -9.58 -2.48
C GLY A 176 22.66 -10.73 -1.80
N GLU A 177 22.19 -11.21 -0.65
CA GLU A 177 22.90 -12.21 0.17
C GLU A 177 22.35 -13.64 0.00
N GLU A 178 21.22 -13.81 -0.69
CA GLU A 178 20.68 -15.16 -0.96
C GLU A 178 21.60 -15.96 -1.88
N GLU A 179 21.68 -17.27 -1.68
CA GLU A 179 22.49 -18.13 -2.57
C GLU A 179 21.98 -18.04 -4.02
N GLY A 180 22.85 -17.67 -4.96
CA GLY A 180 22.48 -17.44 -6.36
C GLY A 180 22.09 -15.99 -6.71
N SER A 181 22.13 -15.06 -5.75
CA SER A 181 21.83 -13.63 -5.96
C SER A 181 22.84 -12.86 -6.82
N ASN A 182 24.04 -13.42 -7.03
CA ASN A 182 25.20 -12.73 -7.60
C ASN A 182 25.60 -11.43 -6.86
N GLY A 183 25.26 -11.30 -5.57
CA GLY A 183 25.56 -10.09 -4.80
C GLY A 183 24.68 -8.89 -5.17
N GLU A 184 23.61 -9.09 -5.95
CA GLU A 184 22.71 -8.04 -6.41
C GLU A 184 21.36 -8.11 -5.66
N ALA A 185 20.95 -6.95 -5.13
CA ALA A 185 19.69 -6.79 -4.42
C ALA A 185 18.51 -7.15 -5.33
N TYR A 186 17.58 -7.96 -4.81
CA TYR A 186 16.37 -8.41 -5.51
C TYR A 186 16.63 -9.21 -6.81
N PHE A 187 17.86 -9.67 -7.02
CA PHE A 187 18.20 -10.55 -8.14
C PHE A 187 17.41 -11.85 -8.08
N ASN A 188 17.07 -12.39 -9.25
CA ASN A 188 16.39 -13.68 -9.43
C ASN A 188 17.32 -14.85 -9.05
N TYR A 189 17.44 -15.10 -7.74
CA TYR A 189 18.30 -16.16 -7.20
C TYR A 189 17.73 -17.57 -7.39
N VAL A 190 16.44 -17.69 -7.74
CA VAL A 190 15.80 -18.99 -8.03
C VAL A 190 15.97 -19.43 -9.48
N GLY A 191 16.60 -18.62 -10.34
CA GLY A 191 16.87 -18.97 -11.73
C GLY A 191 15.60 -19.17 -12.57
N TYR A 192 14.49 -18.51 -12.21
CA TYR A 192 13.25 -18.62 -12.99
C TYR A 192 13.46 -18.05 -14.40
N GLU A 193 13.09 -18.84 -15.40
CA GLU A 193 13.01 -18.43 -16.80
C GLU A 193 11.65 -18.86 -17.38
N PRO A 194 10.92 -17.95 -18.07
CA PRO A 194 9.66 -18.31 -18.69
C PRO A 194 9.90 -19.28 -19.85
N ILE A 195 9.02 -20.25 -20.03
CA ILE A 195 9.07 -21.17 -21.18
C ILE A 195 8.83 -20.45 -22.52
N ASN A 196 8.10 -19.33 -22.46
CA ASN A 196 7.82 -18.47 -23.61
C ASN A 196 8.81 -17.31 -23.66
N SER A 197 9.29 -16.98 -24.86
CA SER A 197 10.02 -15.74 -25.11
C SER A 197 9.09 -14.63 -25.58
N ALA A 198 9.58 -13.39 -25.64
CA ALA A 198 8.80 -12.28 -26.17
C ALA A 198 8.37 -12.49 -27.63
N ASP A 199 9.17 -13.23 -28.40
CA ASP A 199 8.94 -13.51 -29.82
C ASP A 199 8.17 -14.81 -30.07
N LYS A 200 8.22 -15.78 -29.14
CA LYS A 200 7.68 -17.12 -29.37
C LYS A 200 6.86 -17.62 -28.18
N ASN A 201 5.56 -17.83 -28.43
CA ASN A 201 4.65 -18.48 -27.52
C ASN A 201 4.70 -20.01 -27.73
N MET A 202 5.44 -20.72 -26.90
CA MET A 202 5.65 -22.18 -26.96
C MET A 202 4.54 -22.95 -26.25
N ASP A 203 4.08 -22.44 -25.11
CA ASP A 203 2.95 -22.97 -24.34
C ASP A 203 1.97 -21.83 -24.06
N PRO A 204 0.81 -21.80 -24.71
CA PRO A 204 -0.11 -20.68 -24.61
C PRO A 204 -0.84 -20.59 -23.27
N ASN A 205 -0.72 -21.60 -22.39
CA ASN A 205 -1.21 -21.51 -21.01
C ASN A 205 -0.19 -20.84 -20.06
N ARG A 206 1.04 -20.61 -20.53
CA ARG A 206 2.14 -20.11 -19.70
C ARG A 206 2.41 -18.64 -19.92
N TRP A 207 2.95 -17.97 -18.91
CA TRP A 207 3.26 -16.54 -19.00
C TRP A 207 4.25 -16.28 -20.13
N GLN A 208 4.04 -15.15 -20.81
CA GLN A 208 4.90 -14.70 -21.90
C GLN A 208 5.29 -13.23 -21.65
N PRO A 209 6.60 -12.91 -21.57
CA PRO A 209 7.04 -11.52 -21.52
C PRO A 209 6.68 -10.80 -22.82
N LYS A 210 6.46 -9.48 -22.77
CA LYS A 210 6.07 -8.68 -23.95
C LYS A 210 6.95 -7.44 -24.08
N TYR A 211 7.12 -6.98 -25.32
CA TYR A 211 7.90 -5.77 -25.58
C TYR A 211 7.16 -4.52 -25.11
N PHE A 212 7.86 -3.70 -24.33
CA PHE A 212 7.41 -2.35 -23.96
C PHE A 212 8.26 -1.34 -24.72
N SER A 213 7.71 -0.15 -24.95
CA SER A 213 8.47 1.00 -25.44
C SER A 213 9.43 1.49 -24.36
N ASP A 214 10.65 1.85 -24.74
CA ASP A 214 11.61 2.53 -23.85
C ASP A 214 11.38 4.05 -23.77
N GLY A 215 10.36 4.57 -24.47
CA GLY A 215 10.06 6.00 -24.56
C GLY A 215 11.04 6.82 -25.41
N LYS A 216 12.05 6.16 -26.01
CA LYS A 216 13.15 6.77 -26.79
C LYS A 216 13.25 6.20 -28.21
N GLY A 217 12.23 5.45 -28.64
CA GLY A 217 12.13 4.84 -29.98
C GLY A 217 12.63 3.40 -30.05
N GLY A 218 13.07 2.82 -28.94
CA GLY A 218 13.41 1.41 -28.80
C GLY A 218 12.34 0.61 -28.06
N LYS A 219 12.63 -0.68 -27.85
CA LYS A 219 11.78 -1.60 -27.10
C LYS A 219 12.61 -2.57 -26.28
N PHE A 220 12.06 -3.03 -25.16
CA PHE A 220 12.67 -4.04 -24.30
C PHE A 220 11.61 -5.00 -23.76
N ALA A 221 12.00 -6.23 -23.41
CA ALA A 221 11.12 -7.19 -22.77
C ALA A 221 11.53 -7.32 -21.29
N PRO A 222 10.73 -6.84 -20.33
CA PRO A 222 11.05 -6.97 -18.92
C PRO A 222 11.03 -8.45 -18.49
N GLY A 223 11.95 -8.82 -17.61
CA GLY A 223 11.94 -10.10 -16.92
C GLY A 223 10.81 -10.19 -15.88
N CYS A 224 10.55 -11.39 -15.36
CA CYS A 224 9.56 -11.56 -14.30
C CYS A 224 9.99 -10.80 -13.05
N LEU A 225 9.13 -9.93 -12.54
CA LEU A 225 9.40 -9.18 -11.32
C LEU A 225 9.41 -10.15 -10.11
N THR A 226 10.54 -10.18 -9.39
CA THR A 226 10.74 -10.93 -8.14
C THR A 226 10.10 -12.33 -8.15
N PRO A 227 10.53 -13.25 -9.04
CA PRO A 227 9.89 -14.57 -9.21
C PRO A 227 10.08 -15.53 -8.02
N PHE A 228 10.76 -15.06 -6.97
CA PHE A 228 11.04 -15.78 -5.72
C PHE A 228 10.20 -15.25 -4.56
N TRP A 229 9.25 -14.34 -4.78
CA TRP A 229 8.55 -13.69 -3.67
C TRP A 229 7.70 -14.66 -2.84
N ASP A 230 7.35 -15.82 -3.39
CA ASP A 230 6.75 -16.96 -2.67
C ASP A 230 7.67 -17.57 -1.61
N LYS A 231 8.98 -17.31 -1.69
CA LYS A 231 9.98 -17.73 -0.69
C LYS A 231 10.15 -16.74 0.45
N VAL A 232 9.56 -15.54 0.34
CA VAL A 232 9.60 -14.57 1.43
C VAL A 232 8.87 -15.14 2.63
N LYS A 233 9.53 -15.22 3.78
CA LYS A 233 8.93 -15.72 5.02
C LYS A 233 7.74 -14.84 5.41
N PRO A 234 6.49 -15.33 5.49
CA PRO A 234 5.38 -14.49 5.93
C PRO A 234 5.57 -14.02 7.38
N VAL A 235 4.88 -12.95 7.76
CA VAL A 235 4.88 -12.49 9.17
C VAL A 235 3.78 -13.18 9.97
N ALA A 236 2.56 -13.23 9.42
CA ALA A 236 1.38 -13.75 10.09
C ALA A 236 0.87 -15.06 9.48
N LEU A 237 1.01 -15.26 8.16
CA LEU A 237 0.71 -16.54 7.52
C LEU A 237 1.72 -17.63 7.94
N LYS A 238 1.29 -18.89 7.81
CA LYS A 238 2.13 -20.07 8.10
C LYS A 238 3.08 -20.40 6.94
N SER A 239 2.63 -20.19 5.72
CA SER A 239 3.36 -20.39 4.47
C SER A 239 2.75 -19.54 3.37
N ALA A 240 3.50 -19.27 2.31
CA ALA A 240 3.00 -18.53 1.15
C ALA A 240 1.81 -19.24 0.48
N ASP A 241 1.79 -20.57 0.51
CA ASP A 241 0.77 -21.39 -0.13
C ASP A 241 -0.43 -21.75 0.74
N GLN A 242 -0.51 -21.19 1.95
CA GLN A 242 -1.55 -21.49 2.93
C GLN A 242 -2.97 -21.38 2.34
N PHE A 243 -3.17 -20.44 1.42
CA PHE A 243 -4.45 -20.15 0.78
C PHE A 243 -4.39 -20.25 -0.75
N ARG A 244 -3.40 -20.94 -1.32
CA ARG A 244 -3.25 -21.08 -2.78
C ARG A 244 -4.59 -21.55 -3.39
N PRO A 245 -5.22 -20.76 -4.28
CA PRO A 245 -6.47 -21.16 -4.93
C PRO A 245 -6.29 -22.40 -5.82
N GLY A 246 -7.41 -22.96 -6.28
CA GLY A 246 -7.39 -24.02 -7.29
C GLY A 246 -6.78 -23.56 -8.63
N PRO A 247 -6.57 -24.48 -9.59
CA PRO A 247 -5.97 -24.14 -10.87
C PRO A 247 -6.84 -23.16 -11.68
N PRO A 248 -6.22 -22.26 -12.47
CA PRO A 248 -6.94 -21.39 -13.40
C PRO A 248 -7.58 -22.18 -14.55
N PRO A 249 -8.58 -21.60 -15.25
CA PRO A 249 -9.13 -22.22 -16.45
C PRO A 249 -8.06 -22.31 -17.56
N MET A 250 -8.02 -23.42 -18.30
CA MET A 250 -7.00 -23.67 -19.31
C MET A 250 -7.57 -23.57 -20.73
N ILE A 251 -6.69 -23.42 -21.72
CA ILE A 251 -7.06 -23.40 -23.13
C ILE A 251 -7.83 -24.67 -23.51
N GLY A 252 -8.92 -24.47 -24.24
CA GLY A 252 -9.90 -25.49 -24.60
C GLY A 252 -11.05 -25.64 -23.60
N SER A 253 -11.04 -24.92 -22.47
CA SER A 253 -12.20 -24.84 -21.57
C SER A 253 -13.20 -23.77 -22.02
N GLU A 254 -14.50 -24.06 -21.86
CA GLU A 254 -15.59 -23.10 -22.13
C GLU A 254 -15.50 -21.86 -21.23
N GLN A 255 -15.02 -22.03 -19.99
CA GLN A 255 -14.82 -20.92 -19.07
C GLN A 255 -13.78 -19.92 -19.62
N LEU A 256 -12.61 -20.41 -20.06
CA LEU A 256 -11.57 -19.51 -20.55
C LEU A 256 -12.00 -18.77 -21.80
N GLU A 257 -12.66 -19.45 -22.74
CA GLU A 257 -13.15 -18.82 -23.98
C GLU A 257 -14.09 -17.65 -23.67
N LYS A 258 -15.03 -17.84 -22.73
CA LYS A 258 -15.95 -16.77 -22.30
C LYS A 258 -15.24 -15.61 -21.61
N GLU A 259 -14.30 -15.89 -20.72
CA GLU A 259 -13.59 -14.83 -19.98
C GLU A 259 -12.61 -14.05 -20.88
N VAL A 260 -12.02 -14.68 -21.89
CA VAL A 260 -11.21 -13.99 -22.91
C VAL A 260 -12.10 -13.10 -23.78
N GLN A 261 -13.25 -13.60 -24.21
CA GLN A 261 -14.24 -12.79 -24.93
C GLN A 261 -14.72 -11.60 -24.09
N GLU A 262 -15.02 -11.82 -22.81
CA GLU A 262 -15.44 -10.78 -21.87
C GLU A 262 -14.41 -9.64 -21.78
N VAL A 263 -13.11 -9.95 -21.70
CA VAL A 263 -12.04 -8.95 -21.69
C VAL A 263 -12.05 -8.07 -22.95
N ILE A 264 -12.23 -8.67 -24.13
CA ILE A 264 -12.30 -7.93 -25.40
C ILE A 264 -13.54 -7.02 -25.40
N GLU A 265 -14.70 -7.58 -25.04
CA GLU A 265 -15.99 -6.87 -25.07
C GLU A 265 -16.04 -5.72 -24.07
N MET A 266 -15.57 -5.93 -22.83
CA MET A 266 -15.50 -4.90 -21.80
C MET A 266 -14.60 -3.74 -22.23
N GLN A 267 -13.40 -4.04 -22.75
CA GLN A 267 -12.46 -3.02 -23.19
C GLN A 267 -13.01 -2.21 -24.38
N ALA A 268 -13.63 -2.87 -25.35
CA ALA A 268 -14.19 -2.21 -26.53
C ALA A 268 -15.35 -1.25 -26.22
N ASN A 269 -15.96 -1.36 -25.03
CA ASN A 269 -17.12 -0.60 -24.60
C ASN A 269 -16.86 0.19 -23.30
N LEU A 270 -15.59 0.50 -22.98
CA LEU A 270 -15.25 1.30 -21.79
C LEU A 270 -16.00 2.64 -21.79
N THR A 271 -16.77 2.87 -20.73
CA THR A 271 -17.32 4.19 -20.43
C THR A 271 -16.24 5.11 -19.84
N ASP A 272 -16.49 6.41 -19.80
CA ASP A 272 -15.56 7.37 -19.17
C ASP A 272 -15.34 7.06 -17.68
N GLU A 273 -16.40 6.66 -16.97
CA GLU A 273 -16.28 6.19 -15.58
C GLU A 273 -15.38 4.94 -15.46
N GLN A 274 -15.49 4.00 -16.39
CA GLN A 274 -14.65 2.80 -16.40
C GLN A 274 -13.20 3.11 -16.78
N LYS A 275 -12.95 4.00 -17.74
CA LYS A 275 -11.59 4.49 -18.06
C LYS A 275 -10.96 5.14 -16.84
N ALA A 276 -11.68 6.06 -16.21
CA ALA A 276 -11.26 6.71 -14.97
C ALA A 276 -10.96 5.68 -13.87
N LEU A 277 -11.81 4.67 -13.67
CA LEU A 277 -11.56 3.62 -12.68
C LEU A 277 -10.30 2.79 -13.00
N VAL A 278 -10.08 2.41 -14.26
CA VAL A 278 -8.87 1.70 -14.69
C VAL A 278 -7.62 2.53 -14.41
N GLU A 279 -7.65 3.83 -14.70
CA GLU A 279 -6.55 4.75 -14.47
C GLU A 279 -6.27 5.00 -13.00
N PHE A 280 -7.33 5.26 -12.22
CA PHE A 280 -7.25 5.46 -10.78
C PHE A 280 -6.61 4.27 -10.07
N MET A 281 -7.03 3.04 -10.42
CA MET A 281 -6.53 1.81 -9.78
C MET A 281 -5.18 1.34 -10.32
N ARG A 282 -4.75 1.79 -11.50
CA ARG A 282 -3.40 1.54 -12.03
C ARG A 282 -2.36 2.47 -11.38
N ASP A 283 -2.81 3.59 -10.80
CA ASP A 283 -2.02 4.78 -10.54
C ASP A 283 -1.38 5.37 -11.81
N GLY A 284 -0.76 6.54 -11.66
CA GLY A 284 0.03 7.23 -12.68
C GLY A 284 1.47 7.50 -12.21
N PRO A 285 2.10 8.61 -12.69
CA PRO A 285 3.33 9.13 -12.09
C PRO A 285 3.20 9.25 -10.57
N GLN A 286 4.30 9.07 -9.83
CA GLN A 286 4.25 9.04 -8.36
C GLN A 286 3.30 7.95 -7.80
N SER A 287 3.19 6.81 -8.50
CA SER A 287 2.40 5.67 -8.03
C SER A 287 2.89 5.19 -6.67
N VAL A 288 1.93 5.01 -5.77
CA VAL A 288 2.14 4.44 -4.43
C VAL A 288 1.92 2.93 -4.44
N GLN A 289 1.54 2.39 -5.60
CA GLN A 289 1.29 0.98 -5.85
C GLN A 289 0.17 0.47 -4.94
N GLN A 290 -0.15 -0.82 -4.99
CA GLN A 290 -1.42 -1.29 -4.43
C GLN A 290 -1.43 -1.22 -2.89
N ALA A 291 -0.31 -1.55 -2.24
CA ALA A 291 -0.20 -1.45 -0.78
C ALA A 291 -0.31 0.01 -0.31
N GLY A 292 0.37 0.95 -0.97
CA GLY A 292 0.29 2.38 -0.66
C GLY A 292 -1.07 2.98 -0.99
N HIS A 293 -1.75 2.54 -2.05
CA HIS A 293 -3.11 2.99 -2.34
C HIS A 293 -4.08 2.60 -1.22
N TRP A 294 -3.94 1.38 -0.69
CA TRP A 294 -4.73 0.95 0.48
C TRP A 294 -4.30 1.59 1.80
N LEU A 295 -3.04 2.05 1.92
CA LEU A 295 -2.63 2.92 3.01
C LEU A 295 -3.32 4.30 2.92
N LYS A 296 -3.47 4.88 1.72
CA LYS A 296 -4.26 6.11 1.52
C LYS A 296 -5.71 5.95 1.93
N PHE A 297 -6.35 4.83 1.57
CA PHE A 297 -7.70 4.55 2.07
C PHE A 297 -7.76 4.39 3.58
N ALA A 298 -6.73 3.81 4.22
CA ALA A 298 -6.65 3.78 5.68
C ALA A 298 -6.47 5.20 6.27
N GLN A 299 -5.68 6.08 5.64
CA GLN A 299 -5.55 7.49 6.04
C GLN A 299 -6.91 8.23 5.96
N GLU A 300 -7.68 8.00 4.89
CA GLU A 300 -9.03 8.55 4.77
C GLU A 300 -9.96 8.04 5.88
N VAL A 301 -9.84 6.78 6.29
CA VAL A 301 -10.59 6.24 7.45
C VAL A 301 -10.17 6.95 8.74
N SER A 302 -8.86 7.16 8.96
CA SER A 302 -8.35 7.90 10.12
C SER A 302 -8.95 9.31 10.23
N ILE A 303 -8.98 10.04 9.11
CA ILE A 303 -9.55 11.38 9.04
C ILE A 303 -11.07 11.35 9.27
N ARG A 304 -11.77 10.42 8.60
CA ARG A 304 -13.23 10.29 8.69
C ARG A 304 -13.70 10.01 10.12
N ASP A 305 -12.98 9.14 10.82
CA ASP A 305 -13.37 8.62 12.14
C ASP A 305 -12.66 9.32 13.31
N ASP A 306 -11.90 10.39 13.03
CA ASP A 306 -11.19 11.21 14.03
C ASP A 306 -10.27 10.35 14.92
N HIS A 307 -9.44 9.50 14.29
CA HIS A 307 -8.61 8.53 15.01
C HIS A 307 -7.52 9.19 15.87
N THR A 308 -7.28 8.62 17.04
CA THR A 308 -6.13 8.91 17.89
C THR A 308 -4.88 8.19 17.41
N LEU A 309 -3.72 8.55 17.98
CA LEU A 309 -2.45 7.86 17.72
C LEU A 309 -2.54 6.34 17.88
N ASP A 310 -3.13 5.88 18.98
CA ASP A 310 -3.23 4.45 19.31
C ASP A 310 -4.10 3.69 18.30
N GLN A 311 -5.15 4.34 17.78
CA GLN A 311 -6.03 3.76 16.77
C GLN A 311 -5.30 3.62 15.43
N ASP A 312 -4.58 4.64 15.00
CA ASP A 312 -3.87 4.62 13.73
C ASP A 312 -2.67 3.66 13.72
N VAL A 313 -1.91 3.57 14.82
CA VAL A 313 -0.86 2.55 14.95
C VAL A 313 -1.43 1.15 14.75
N LYS A 314 -2.57 0.85 15.38
CA LYS A 314 -3.25 -0.45 15.27
C LYS A 314 -3.81 -0.70 13.88
N MET A 315 -4.49 0.28 13.29
CA MET A 315 -5.11 0.15 11.96
C MET A 315 -4.05 -0.03 10.87
N PHE A 316 -3.04 0.84 10.82
CA PHE A 316 -2.01 0.77 9.79
C PHE A 316 -1.16 -0.48 9.91
N PHE A 317 -0.82 -0.89 11.14
CA PHE A 317 -0.16 -2.18 11.39
C PHE A 317 -0.94 -3.34 10.78
N TYR A 318 -2.23 -3.46 11.09
CA TYR A 318 -3.04 -4.56 10.57
C TYR A 318 -3.18 -4.50 9.04
N ASN A 319 -3.55 -3.34 8.50
CA ASN A 319 -3.83 -3.18 7.07
C ASN A 319 -2.58 -3.43 6.20
N GLN A 320 -1.42 -2.90 6.60
CA GLN A 320 -0.19 -3.03 5.83
C GLN A 320 0.48 -4.40 6.02
N LEU A 321 0.25 -5.06 7.16
CA LEU A 321 0.64 -6.46 7.34
C LEU A 321 -0.15 -7.39 6.40
N VAL A 322 -1.45 -7.14 6.24
CA VAL A 322 -2.28 -7.85 5.26
C VAL A 322 -1.79 -7.64 3.83
N ALA A 323 -1.39 -6.41 3.47
CA ALA A 323 -0.84 -6.13 2.14
C ALA A 323 0.46 -6.90 1.89
N MET A 324 1.40 -6.89 2.85
CA MET A 324 2.66 -7.60 2.75
C MET A 324 2.46 -9.12 2.57
N ASP A 325 1.73 -9.76 3.49
CA ASP A 325 1.51 -11.20 3.44
C ASP A 325 0.62 -11.60 2.24
N GLY A 326 -0.29 -10.72 1.80
CA GLY A 326 -1.11 -10.91 0.60
C GLY A 326 -0.28 -10.96 -0.69
N PHE A 327 0.77 -10.15 -0.80
CA PHE A 327 1.68 -10.24 -1.93
C PHE A 327 2.49 -11.54 -1.94
N ILE A 328 2.92 -12.01 -0.76
CA ILE A 328 3.60 -13.31 -0.64
C ILE A 328 2.67 -14.44 -1.13
N ALA A 329 1.42 -14.47 -0.67
CA ALA A 329 0.46 -15.49 -1.06
C ALA A 329 0.04 -15.44 -2.55
N SER A 330 -0.11 -14.23 -3.10
CA SER A 330 -0.43 -14.09 -4.53
C SER A 330 0.76 -14.46 -5.43
N TRP A 331 2.00 -14.17 -5.02
CA TRP A 331 3.18 -14.59 -5.78
C TRP A 331 3.38 -16.10 -5.75
N ASP A 332 3.03 -16.78 -4.64
CA ASP A 332 2.98 -18.24 -4.62
C ASP A 332 2.08 -18.79 -5.73
N SER A 333 0.84 -18.29 -5.84
CA SER A 333 -0.07 -18.72 -6.91
C SER A 333 0.49 -18.41 -8.30
N LYS A 334 1.03 -17.20 -8.49
CA LYS A 334 1.62 -16.76 -9.76
C LYS A 334 2.75 -17.66 -10.22
N MET A 335 3.66 -17.99 -9.32
CA MET A 335 4.85 -18.78 -9.66
C MET A 335 4.55 -20.28 -9.71
N PHE A 336 3.55 -20.75 -8.97
CA PHE A 336 3.09 -22.13 -9.05
C PHE A 336 2.42 -22.44 -10.39
N TYR A 337 1.52 -21.56 -10.85
CA TYR A 337 0.78 -21.79 -12.10
C TYR A 337 1.48 -21.21 -13.34
N ASP A 338 2.31 -20.19 -13.17
CA ASP A 338 3.01 -19.47 -14.25
C ASP A 338 2.09 -19.15 -15.43
N TYR A 339 0.89 -18.66 -15.10
CA TYR A 339 -0.26 -18.61 -16.01
C TYR A 339 -0.23 -17.43 -16.99
N ALA A 340 -0.72 -17.67 -18.21
CA ALA A 340 -0.81 -16.70 -19.30
C ALA A 340 -1.65 -15.45 -18.97
N ARG A 341 -1.29 -14.33 -19.58
CA ARG A 341 -2.01 -13.05 -19.49
C ARG A 341 -3.07 -12.96 -20.59
N PRO A 342 -4.12 -12.12 -20.43
CA PRO A 342 -5.12 -11.89 -21.48
C PRO A 342 -4.51 -11.51 -22.82
N TYR A 343 -3.40 -10.75 -22.84
CA TYR A 343 -2.67 -10.44 -24.08
C TYR A 343 -2.34 -11.70 -24.89
N ALA A 344 -1.68 -12.70 -24.28
CA ALA A 344 -1.30 -13.92 -24.97
C ALA A 344 -2.52 -14.78 -25.33
N LEU A 345 -3.53 -14.80 -24.46
CA LEU A 345 -4.75 -15.58 -24.65
C LEU A 345 -5.60 -15.02 -25.81
N VAL A 346 -5.80 -13.71 -25.89
CA VAL A 346 -6.52 -13.07 -27.00
C VAL A 346 -5.80 -13.36 -28.32
N HIS A 347 -4.48 -13.28 -28.33
CA HIS A 347 -3.68 -13.56 -29.53
C HIS A 347 -3.82 -15.03 -29.95
N GLU A 348 -3.86 -15.96 -28.99
CA GLU A 348 -4.07 -17.39 -29.28
C GLU A 348 -5.47 -17.67 -29.84
N TYR A 349 -6.53 -17.12 -29.23
CA TYR A 349 -7.91 -17.40 -29.64
C TYR A 349 -8.33 -16.64 -30.91
N TYR A 350 -7.85 -15.41 -31.10
CA TYR A 350 -8.38 -14.47 -32.10
C TYR A 350 -7.38 -14.00 -33.17
N ASP A 351 -6.11 -14.46 -33.19
CA ASP A 351 -5.02 -14.04 -34.09
C ASP A 351 -5.47 -13.30 -35.37
N LYS A 352 -6.00 -14.02 -36.38
CA LYS A 352 -6.41 -13.46 -37.69
C LYS A 352 -7.89 -13.09 -37.78
N GLN A 353 -8.64 -13.28 -36.69
CA GLN A 353 -10.04 -12.93 -36.63
C GLN A 353 -10.19 -11.42 -36.48
N LYS A 354 -11.16 -10.84 -37.18
CA LYS A 354 -11.49 -9.42 -37.00
C LYS A 354 -12.32 -9.25 -35.74
N ILE A 355 -11.85 -8.41 -34.83
CA ILE A 355 -12.53 -8.05 -33.59
C ILE A 355 -12.63 -6.53 -33.47
N LYS A 356 -13.66 -6.05 -32.78
CA LYS A 356 -13.78 -4.65 -32.39
C LYS A 356 -13.07 -4.43 -31.06
N ALA A 357 -12.07 -3.57 -31.00
CA ALA A 357 -11.26 -3.32 -29.80
C ALA A 357 -10.67 -1.90 -29.79
N TRP A 358 -10.10 -1.49 -28.66
CA TRP A 358 -9.34 -0.24 -28.59
C TRP A 358 -8.03 -0.39 -29.39
N GLY A 359 -7.84 0.45 -30.42
CA GLY A 359 -6.66 0.39 -31.30
C GLY A 359 -5.38 0.97 -30.68
N GLY A 360 -5.48 1.49 -29.45
CA GLY A 360 -4.42 2.19 -28.74
C GLY A 360 -4.58 3.71 -28.73
N VAL A 361 -3.60 4.36 -28.11
CA VAL A 361 -3.63 5.81 -27.85
C VAL A 361 -3.89 6.58 -29.15
N GLY A 362 -4.92 7.44 -29.13
CA GLY A 362 -5.31 8.28 -30.26
C GLY A 362 -6.01 7.55 -31.41
N LYS A 363 -6.26 6.24 -31.31
CA LYS A 363 -6.94 5.47 -32.38
C LYS A 363 -8.42 5.17 -32.09
N GLY A 364 -8.84 5.27 -30.83
CA GLY A 364 -10.20 4.94 -30.42
C GLY A 364 -10.54 3.46 -30.63
N VAL A 365 -11.83 3.16 -30.73
CA VAL A 365 -12.32 1.79 -30.96
C VAL A 365 -12.43 1.53 -32.45
N VAL A 366 -11.72 0.51 -32.94
CA VAL A 366 -11.61 0.16 -34.36
C VAL A 366 -11.75 -1.35 -34.57
N GLU A 367 -11.91 -1.78 -35.82
CA GLU A 367 -11.78 -3.18 -36.19
C GLU A 367 -10.30 -3.51 -36.44
N ILE A 368 -9.78 -4.50 -35.72
CA ILE A 368 -8.39 -4.96 -35.79
C ILE A 368 -8.33 -6.48 -35.90
N GLU A 369 -7.17 -7.02 -36.27
CA GLU A 369 -6.94 -8.46 -36.09
C GLU A 369 -6.69 -8.77 -34.61
N GLY A 370 -7.15 -9.92 -34.11
CA GLY A 370 -6.99 -10.29 -32.70
C GLY A 370 -5.52 -10.33 -32.24
N GLY A 371 -4.59 -10.65 -33.13
CA GLY A 371 -3.15 -10.59 -32.90
C GLY A 371 -2.59 -9.16 -32.75
N GLU A 372 -3.39 -8.13 -33.04
CA GLU A 372 -3.06 -6.73 -32.80
C GLU A 372 -3.69 -6.20 -31.50
N TRP A 373 -4.53 -7.00 -30.83
CA TRP A 373 -5.19 -6.60 -29.59
C TRP A 373 -4.17 -6.24 -28.50
N ARG A 374 -4.50 -5.21 -27.72
CA ARG A 374 -3.69 -4.74 -26.59
C ARG A 374 -4.57 -4.26 -25.43
N PRO A 375 -4.11 -4.37 -24.18
CA PRO A 375 -4.74 -3.79 -22.99
C PRO A 375 -4.93 -2.27 -23.10
N TYR A 376 -5.88 -1.72 -22.33
CA TYR A 376 -6.04 -0.27 -22.17
C TYR A 376 -4.90 0.30 -21.31
N SER A 377 -3.76 0.53 -21.95
CA SER A 377 -2.50 0.94 -21.31
C SER A 377 -1.59 1.74 -22.26
N PRO A 378 -0.71 2.62 -21.75
CA PRO A 378 0.34 3.23 -22.56
C PRO A 378 1.39 2.21 -23.03
N ASP A 379 2.10 2.50 -24.11
CA ASP A 379 3.11 1.58 -24.70
C ASP A 379 4.34 1.38 -23.81
N THR A 380 4.63 2.32 -22.91
CA THR A 380 5.72 2.23 -21.93
C THR A 380 5.40 1.27 -20.78
N PHE A 381 4.14 0.88 -20.62
CA PHE A 381 3.68 -0.10 -19.64
C PHE A 381 2.55 -0.92 -20.25
N LEU A 382 2.88 -1.91 -21.07
CA LEU A 382 1.83 -2.66 -21.80
C LEU A 382 0.99 -3.54 -20.86
N CYS A 383 1.64 -4.28 -19.97
CA CYS A 383 1.01 -5.13 -18.96
C CYS A 383 2.02 -5.43 -17.83
N PRO A 384 1.60 -5.79 -16.61
CA PRO A 384 2.57 -6.07 -15.55
C PRO A 384 3.47 -7.29 -15.88
N PRO A 385 4.80 -7.22 -15.64
CA PRO A 385 5.77 -8.21 -16.10
C PRO A 385 5.89 -9.40 -15.13
N PHE A 386 4.80 -10.15 -14.98
CA PHE A 386 4.72 -11.37 -14.17
C PHE A 386 3.46 -12.19 -14.52
N PRO A 387 3.39 -13.48 -14.15
CA PRO A 387 2.25 -14.35 -14.43
C PRO A 387 0.90 -13.79 -13.95
N SER A 388 -0.19 -14.23 -14.59
CA SER A 388 -1.51 -13.63 -14.39
C SER A 388 -2.18 -14.11 -13.11
N TYR A 389 -2.27 -15.42 -12.88
CA TYR A 389 -3.15 -15.99 -11.86
C TYR A 389 -2.46 -16.15 -10.49
N VAL A 390 -3.00 -15.59 -9.39
CA VAL A 390 -4.16 -14.70 -9.29
C VAL A 390 -3.77 -13.24 -9.47
N SER A 391 -4.76 -12.35 -9.67
CA SER A 391 -4.52 -10.90 -9.71
C SER A 391 -3.98 -10.39 -8.37
N GLY A 392 -2.76 -9.85 -8.38
CA GLY A 392 -2.14 -9.26 -7.19
C GLY A 392 -2.93 -8.03 -6.69
N HIS A 393 -3.39 -7.17 -7.61
CA HIS A 393 -4.26 -6.04 -7.25
C HIS A 393 -5.54 -6.51 -6.56
N SER A 394 -6.21 -7.53 -7.11
CA SER A 394 -7.42 -8.09 -6.52
C SER A 394 -7.15 -8.69 -5.15
N THR A 395 -6.00 -9.34 -4.97
CA THR A 395 -5.56 -9.91 -3.68
C THR A 395 -5.39 -8.84 -2.62
N ILE A 396 -4.62 -7.79 -2.91
CA ILE A 396 -4.39 -6.73 -1.93
C ILE A 396 -5.68 -5.97 -1.64
N SER A 397 -6.48 -5.68 -2.67
CA SER A 397 -7.76 -5.01 -2.49
C SER A 397 -8.76 -5.82 -1.68
N GLY A 398 -8.89 -7.12 -1.96
CA GLY A 398 -9.74 -8.01 -1.17
C GLY A 398 -9.28 -8.08 0.29
N GLY A 399 -7.97 -8.15 0.53
CA GLY A 399 -7.40 -8.26 1.87
C GLY A 399 -7.49 -6.97 2.67
N CYS A 400 -6.97 -5.85 2.16
CA CYS A 400 -6.96 -4.58 2.85
C CYS A 400 -8.38 -4.05 3.12
N ALA A 401 -9.33 -4.28 2.21
CA ALA A 401 -10.74 -3.94 2.43
C ALA A 401 -11.37 -4.77 3.57
N GLU A 402 -11.15 -6.08 3.56
CA GLU A 402 -11.62 -6.96 4.64
C GLU A 402 -10.95 -6.60 5.96
N ALA A 403 -9.68 -6.18 5.94
CA ALA A 403 -8.97 -5.71 7.12
C ALA A 403 -9.61 -4.45 7.71
N LEU A 404 -9.89 -3.43 6.89
CA LEU A 404 -10.57 -2.22 7.36
C LEU A 404 -11.98 -2.51 7.85
N LYS A 405 -12.71 -3.41 7.19
CA LYS A 405 -14.04 -3.85 7.62
C LYS A 405 -14.01 -4.57 8.97
N LEU A 406 -13.08 -5.50 9.18
CA LEU A 406 -12.91 -6.22 10.44
C LEU A 406 -12.50 -5.27 11.57
N TRP A 407 -11.59 -4.34 11.28
CA TRP A 407 -11.05 -3.40 12.26
C TRP A 407 -12.07 -2.35 12.69
N THR A 408 -12.78 -1.74 11.74
CA THR A 408 -13.83 -0.73 12.03
C THR A 408 -15.13 -1.35 12.53
N GLY A 409 -15.34 -2.65 12.30
CA GLY A 409 -16.61 -3.33 12.57
C GLY A 409 -17.74 -2.94 11.60
N SER A 410 -17.43 -2.23 10.51
CA SER A 410 -18.38 -1.72 9.53
C SER A 410 -17.83 -1.87 8.10
N ASP A 411 -18.70 -2.13 7.12
CA ASP A 411 -18.28 -2.12 5.71
C ASP A 411 -18.29 -0.70 5.10
N ALA A 412 -18.80 0.31 5.81
CA ALA A 412 -18.95 1.66 5.27
C ALA A 412 -17.57 2.32 5.01
N PHE A 413 -17.40 2.92 3.83
CA PHE A 413 -16.22 3.73 3.50
C PHE A 413 -16.61 5.19 3.24
N GLY A 414 -17.31 5.45 2.14
CA GLY A 414 -17.88 6.75 1.82
C GLY A 414 -16.91 7.74 1.16
N SER A 415 -15.79 7.25 0.63
CA SER A 415 -14.83 8.07 -0.13
C SER A 415 -15.32 8.33 -1.56
N GLU A 416 -14.86 9.42 -2.16
CA GLU A 416 -15.05 9.73 -3.56
C GLU A 416 -13.87 10.52 -4.10
N VAL A 417 -13.65 10.41 -5.42
CA VAL A 417 -12.58 11.12 -6.11
C VAL A 417 -13.09 11.59 -7.47
N GLU A 418 -12.76 12.84 -7.80
CA GLU A 418 -13.04 13.41 -9.11
C GLU A 418 -11.80 13.30 -10.00
N LEU A 419 -11.99 12.84 -11.24
CA LEU A 419 -10.92 12.69 -12.23
C LEU A 419 -11.45 12.83 -13.65
N VAL A 420 -10.56 13.18 -14.56
CA VAL A 420 -10.86 13.27 -16.00
C VAL A 420 -10.56 11.93 -16.64
N ALA A 421 -11.54 11.34 -17.32
CA ALA A 421 -11.38 10.05 -17.99
C ALA A 421 -10.32 10.14 -19.10
N GLY A 422 -9.40 9.16 -19.13
CA GLY A 422 -8.34 9.10 -20.14
C GLY A 422 -7.13 10.00 -19.83
N TYR A 423 -7.10 10.70 -18.69
CA TYR A 423 -6.01 11.60 -18.35
C TYR A 423 -4.62 10.94 -18.38
N LEU A 424 -4.53 9.69 -17.93
CA LEU A 424 -3.25 8.96 -17.89
C LEU A 424 -2.94 8.20 -19.17
N THR A 425 -3.95 7.74 -19.91
CA THR A 425 -3.78 6.80 -21.03
C THR A 425 -3.99 7.48 -22.39
N GLU A 426 -4.90 8.45 -22.46
CA GLU A 426 -5.33 9.15 -23.67
C GLU A 426 -5.28 10.68 -23.46
N PRO A 427 -4.13 11.29 -23.08
CA PRO A 427 -4.07 12.70 -22.68
C PRO A 427 -4.47 13.69 -23.79
N ASP A 428 -4.37 13.28 -25.06
CA ASP A 428 -4.80 14.06 -26.23
C ASP A 428 -6.26 13.80 -26.64
N ASN A 429 -6.98 12.92 -25.93
CA ASN A 429 -8.37 12.53 -26.22
C ASN A 429 -9.13 12.22 -24.91
N LEU A 430 -9.24 13.25 -24.06
CA LEU A 430 -9.90 13.17 -22.77
C LEU A 430 -11.41 12.93 -22.92
N GLY A 431 -11.96 12.13 -22.01
CA GLY A 431 -13.41 12.01 -21.80
C GLY A 431 -13.93 13.03 -20.78
N ASP A 432 -15.13 12.77 -20.26
CA ASP A 432 -15.76 13.62 -19.25
C ASP A 432 -15.03 13.56 -17.89
N THR A 433 -15.20 14.62 -17.10
CA THR A 433 -14.89 14.59 -15.66
C THR A 433 -15.93 13.71 -14.97
N VAL A 434 -15.46 12.73 -14.21
CA VAL A 434 -16.30 11.77 -13.48
C VAL A 434 -15.94 11.75 -12.00
N THR A 435 -16.93 11.45 -11.17
CA THR A 435 -16.74 11.19 -9.73
C THR A 435 -16.86 9.69 -9.47
N LEU A 436 -15.76 9.04 -9.14
CA LEU A 436 -15.78 7.66 -8.67
C LEU A 436 -16.20 7.64 -7.20
N LYS A 437 -17.16 6.79 -6.86
CA LYS A 437 -17.70 6.68 -5.51
C LYS A 437 -17.38 5.33 -4.89
N PHE A 438 -16.89 5.36 -3.67
CA PHE A 438 -16.44 4.20 -2.91
C PHE A 438 -17.29 4.04 -1.63
N PRO A 439 -18.55 3.57 -1.76
CA PRO A 439 -19.50 3.57 -0.65
C PRO A 439 -19.13 2.60 0.47
N THR A 440 -18.57 1.44 0.13
CA THR A 440 -18.16 0.41 1.10
C THR A 440 -16.78 -0.15 0.77
N PHE A 441 -16.05 -0.61 1.78
CA PHE A 441 -14.73 -1.25 1.57
C PHE A 441 -14.84 -2.43 0.60
N THR A 442 -15.86 -3.28 0.79
CA THR A 442 -16.13 -4.41 -0.12
C THR A 442 -16.32 -3.95 -1.56
N LYS A 443 -17.12 -2.89 -1.78
CA LYS A 443 -17.37 -2.39 -3.14
C LYS A 443 -16.12 -1.76 -3.75
N THR A 444 -15.33 -1.03 -2.96
CA THR A 444 -14.04 -0.49 -3.40
C THR A 444 -13.10 -1.60 -3.87
N ALA A 445 -13.01 -2.71 -3.13
CA ALA A 445 -12.20 -3.85 -3.53
C ALA A 445 -12.68 -4.49 -4.82
N GLU A 446 -13.99 -4.68 -4.98
CA GLU A 446 -14.59 -5.22 -6.21
C GLU A 446 -14.35 -4.30 -7.41
N MET A 447 -14.45 -2.97 -7.22
CA MET A 447 -14.13 -1.97 -8.23
C MET A 447 -12.64 -2.03 -8.61
N ALA A 448 -11.74 -2.15 -7.64
CA ALA A 448 -10.33 -2.32 -7.89
C ALA A 448 -10.04 -3.60 -8.67
N GLY A 449 -10.69 -4.70 -8.33
CA GLY A 449 -10.55 -5.98 -9.01
C GLY A 449 -11.04 -5.95 -10.45
N VAL A 450 -12.28 -5.50 -10.68
CA VAL A 450 -12.88 -5.44 -12.03
C VAL A 450 -12.17 -4.44 -12.93
N SER A 451 -11.55 -3.39 -12.37
CA SER A 451 -10.71 -2.46 -13.14
C SER A 451 -9.59 -3.18 -13.91
N ARG A 452 -9.11 -4.33 -13.40
CA ARG A 452 -8.05 -5.09 -14.06
C ARG A 452 -8.54 -5.86 -15.28
N VAL A 453 -9.81 -6.30 -15.25
CA VAL A 453 -10.49 -6.95 -16.37
C VAL A 453 -10.87 -5.93 -17.43
N LEU A 454 -11.47 -4.80 -17.00
CA LEU A 454 -11.77 -3.65 -17.85
C LEU A 454 -10.54 -3.15 -18.61
N GLY A 455 -9.39 -3.06 -17.93
CA GLY A 455 -8.13 -2.65 -18.53
C GLY A 455 -7.47 -3.71 -19.42
N GLY A 456 -7.96 -4.96 -19.43
CA GLY A 456 -7.38 -6.06 -20.19
C GLY A 456 -6.11 -6.68 -19.60
N TYR A 457 -5.87 -6.51 -18.30
CA TYR A 457 -4.68 -7.02 -17.61
C TYR A 457 -4.86 -8.41 -17.00
N HIS A 458 -6.11 -8.77 -16.69
CA HIS A 458 -6.51 -10.01 -16.03
C HIS A 458 -7.84 -10.54 -16.62
N ILE A 459 -8.05 -11.85 -16.56
CA ILE A 459 -9.38 -12.46 -16.79
C ILE A 459 -10.19 -12.48 -15.49
N GLN A 460 -11.49 -12.78 -15.57
CA GLN A 460 -12.37 -12.76 -14.40
C GLN A 460 -11.97 -13.81 -13.35
N ALA A 461 -11.45 -14.98 -13.75
CA ALA A 461 -10.93 -16.00 -12.82
C ALA A 461 -9.76 -15.48 -11.98
N ASP A 462 -8.81 -14.74 -12.59
CA ASP A 462 -7.70 -14.11 -11.85
C ASP A 462 -8.22 -13.13 -10.79
N ASN A 463 -9.25 -12.36 -11.16
CA ASN A 463 -9.85 -11.34 -10.32
C ASN A 463 -10.59 -11.94 -9.12
N VAL A 464 -11.52 -12.86 -9.38
CA VAL A 464 -12.37 -13.49 -8.34
C VAL A 464 -11.51 -14.26 -7.34
N ALA A 465 -10.61 -15.11 -7.83
CA ALA A 465 -9.73 -15.89 -6.97
C ALA A 465 -8.75 -15.00 -6.19
N GLY A 466 -8.29 -13.89 -6.78
CA GLY A 466 -7.48 -12.89 -6.08
C GLY A 466 -8.25 -12.24 -4.93
N LEU A 467 -9.47 -11.74 -5.18
CA LEU A 467 -10.30 -11.12 -4.14
C LEU A 467 -10.56 -12.09 -2.97
N GLU A 468 -10.84 -13.36 -3.27
CA GLU A 468 -11.04 -14.40 -2.27
C GLU A 468 -9.77 -14.68 -1.45
N LEU A 469 -8.65 -14.91 -2.14
CA LEU A 469 -7.33 -15.09 -1.50
C LEU A 469 -7.01 -13.96 -0.52
N GLY A 470 -7.21 -12.71 -0.95
CA GLY A 470 -6.98 -11.54 -0.12
C GLY A 470 -7.80 -11.54 1.17
N ARG A 471 -9.10 -11.83 1.07
CA ARG A 471 -10.02 -11.88 2.21
C ARG A 471 -9.61 -12.98 3.20
N ASP A 472 -9.15 -14.13 2.71
CA ASP A 472 -8.69 -15.21 3.58
C ASP A 472 -7.38 -14.88 4.28
N VAL A 473 -6.44 -14.21 3.59
CA VAL A 473 -5.24 -13.65 4.23
C VAL A 473 -5.63 -12.67 5.33
N ALA A 474 -6.53 -11.72 5.07
CA ALA A 474 -6.95 -10.75 6.08
C ALA A 474 -7.52 -11.40 7.34
N ARG A 475 -8.34 -12.45 7.20
CA ARG A 475 -8.93 -13.19 8.33
C ARG A 475 -7.91 -13.99 9.11
N GLU A 476 -6.87 -14.54 8.47
CA GLU A 476 -5.79 -15.21 9.19
C GLU A 476 -4.90 -14.18 9.92
N VAL A 477 -4.54 -13.09 9.25
CA VAL A 477 -3.77 -12.00 9.85
C VAL A 477 -4.55 -11.35 10.99
N TRP A 478 -5.89 -11.33 10.96
CA TRP A 478 -6.72 -10.87 12.08
C TRP A 478 -6.44 -11.65 13.37
N LYS A 479 -6.25 -12.97 13.27
CA LYS A 479 -5.93 -13.82 14.42
C LYS A 479 -4.58 -13.46 15.02
N PHE A 480 -3.60 -13.23 14.15
CA PHE A 480 -2.28 -12.76 14.53
C PHE A 480 -2.36 -11.37 15.18
N TYR A 481 -3.09 -10.43 14.57
CA TYR A 481 -3.30 -9.08 15.08
C TYR A 481 -3.92 -9.10 16.48
N LYS A 482 -5.05 -9.79 16.66
CA LYS A 482 -5.76 -9.91 17.96
C LYS A 482 -4.84 -10.39 19.08
N LYS A 483 -4.03 -11.41 18.80
CA LYS A 483 -3.00 -11.88 19.74
C LYS A 483 -2.02 -10.78 20.13
N HIS A 484 -1.53 -9.99 19.16
CA HIS A 484 -0.52 -8.95 19.41
C HIS A 484 -1.09 -7.70 20.06
N VAL A 485 -2.37 -7.36 19.87
CA VAL A 485 -3.04 -6.30 20.63
C VAL A 485 -3.56 -6.76 22.00
N GLY A 486 -3.30 -8.01 22.38
CA GLY A 486 -3.68 -8.57 23.68
C GLY A 486 -5.17 -8.85 23.83
N GLU A 487 -5.86 -9.13 22.72
CA GLU A 487 -7.26 -9.52 22.69
C GLU A 487 -7.40 -11.03 22.39
N GLU A 488 -8.15 -11.76 23.22
CA GLU A 488 -8.43 -13.18 22.96
C GLU A 488 -9.34 -13.35 21.72
N LEU A 489 -9.20 -14.51 21.05
CA LEU A 489 -9.89 -14.86 19.81
C LEU A 489 -11.34 -15.30 20.01
#